data_AF-A0A397CJS5-F1
#
_entry.id   AF-A0A397CJS5-F1
#
_cell.length_a   1.000
_cell.length_b   1.000
_cell.length_c   1.000
_cell.angle_alpha   90.00
_cell.angle_beta   90.00
_cell.angle_gamma   90.00
#
_symmetry.space_group_name_H-M   'P 1'
#
loop_
_entity.id
_entity.type
_entity.pdbx_description
1 polymer ?
#
loop_
_entity_poly.entity_id
_entity_poly.type
_entity_poly.pdbx_seq_one_letter_code
_entity_poly.pdbx_strand_id
1 'polypeptide(L)'
;SAKAGHPPMDETPLHTIFAFLPRFPAHPAIQYTSCLVISRYAEWLAGAGAAYLASLLTFVDATVTMSATRHDYHDWQVPTAVAAALRGLCLDCWAHVGRDLMQYYGQLQASDALDVEDQVILLEGICKGVSVGDPHLIVPALEALVAPIAQRMNGILTAASSTAAPPSAGGILKDLLRLMCIFDHTSSSSNGQQQHPLVALSEQLFPLFQQTLHVFGSNFDVVERCCRCFKRMLRLPAMVVMVPTLSQMLVQSYAAVPQSSYLYCANQIVKNFASSASSNDLIPVLDHLFTQLSHTTFTVLSQSLVDHPDIVEEYFYLVERYVRSLPGLTVPLLPSILQTTVEAWVTSQGQQLTRTLLGGVMGHLSPSRVDADYGSCAGVLVCLTQVPGATLREWVQAALTGTGTAGLFAVLDATGRVAPEDKAAFVQNLVTAADEAAFRRAVRQFSKLCRQRAVVV
;
A
#
# COMPACT_ATOMS: atom_id res chain seq x y z
N SER A 1 0.10 -27.43 -35.29
CA SER A 1 1.45 -27.65 -34.75
C SER A 1 1.30 -28.39 -33.42
N ALA A 2 1.50 -29.71 -33.44
CA ALA A 2 1.36 -30.56 -32.26
C ALA A 2 2.56 -30.29 -31.33
N LYS A 3 2.32 -29.84 -30.10
CA LYS A 3 3.35 -29.81 -29.06
C LYS A 3 3.81 -31.24 -28.82
N ALA A 4 5.09 -31.49 -29.06
CA ALA A 4 5.74 -32.75 -28.72
C ALA A 4 5.53 -33.04 -27.22
N GLY A 5 4.75 -34.08 -26.93
CA GLY A 5 4.55 -34.55 -25.57
C GLY A 5 5.86 -35.13 -25.05
N HIS A 6 6.32 -34.61 -23.91
CA HIS A 6 7.32 -35.31 -23.12
C HIS A 6 6.82 -36.73 -22.82
N PRO A 7 7.70 -37.75 -22.78
CA PRO A 7 7.30 -39.08 -22.32
C PRO A 7 6.69 -38.95 -20.91
N PRO A 8 5.64 -39.71 -20.57
CA PRO A 8 5.05 -39.67 -19.23
C PRO A 8 6.15 -40.00 -18.22
N MET A 9 6.30 -39.16 -17.20
CA MET A 9 7.22 -39.46 -16.10
C MET A 9 6.77 -40.74 -15.40
N ASP A 10 7.73 -41.55 -14.95
CA ASP A 10 7.44 -42.66 -14.04
C ASP A 10 7.04 -42.07 -12.67
N GLU A 11 5.75 -42.14 -12.36
CA GLU A 11 5.18 -41.61 -11.12
C GLU A 11 5.24 -42.61 -9.95
N THR A 12 5.75 -43.83 -10.17
CA THR A 12 5.87 -44.89 -9.15
C THR A 12 6.59 -44.41 -7.87
N PRO A 13 7.69 -43.62 -7.94
CA PRO A 13 8.32 -43.08 -6.75
C PRO A 13 7.41 -42.15 -5.94
N LEU A 14 6.59 -41.32 -6.60
CA LEU A 14 5.68 -40.38 -5.91
C LEU A 14 4.58 -41.13 -5.16
N HIS A 15 3.96 -42.11 -5.82
CA HIS A 15 2.98 -43.00 -5.16
C HIS A 15 3.57 -43.70 -3.93
N THR A 16 4.81 -44.16 -4.03
CA THR A 16 5.52 -44.79 -2.90
C THR A 16 5.73 -43.79 -1.77
N ILE A 17 6.26 -42.60 -2.06
CA ILE A 17 6.52 -41.56 -1.06
C ILE A 17 5.23 -41.19 -0.32
N PHE A 18 4.15 -40.84 -1.04
CA PHE A 18 2.91 -40.39 -0.42
C PHE A 18 2.13 -41.49 0.28
N ALA A 19 2.29 -42.75 -0.10
CA ALA A 19 1.74 -43.88 0.63
C ALA A 19 2.42 -44.09 2.00
N PHE A 20 3.72 -43.83 2.11
CA PHE A 20 4.48 -44.02 3.35
C PHE A 20 4.59 -42.77 4.22
N LEU A 21 4.47 -41.57 3.65
CA LEU A 21 4.68 -40.29 4.35
C LEU A 21 3.90 -40.17 5.67
N PRO A 22 2.59 -40.53 5.76
CA PRO A 22 1.86 -40.46 7.04
C PRO A 22 2.43 -41.34 8.15
N ARG A 23 3.33 -42.28 7.83
CA ARG A 23 3.95 -43.23 8.77
C ARG A 23 5.37 -42.81 9.17
N PHE A 24 5.85 -41.67 8.70
CA PHE A 24 7.19 -41.20 9.04
C PHE A 24 7.34 -40.84 10.53
N PRO A 25 8.53 -41.03 11.11
CA PRO A 25 8.76 -40.74 12.52
C PRO A 25 8.46 -39.28 12.89
N ALA A 26 7.98 -39.04 14.10
CA ALA A 26 7.71 -37.71 14.67
C ALA A 26 9.00 -36.97 15.10
N HIS A 27 10.01 -36.96 14.22
CA HIS A 27 11.22 -36.18 14.38
C HIS A 27 11.05 -34.81 13.68
N PRO A 28 11.40 -33.68 14.32
CA PRO A 28 11.12 -32.33 13.78
C PRO A 28 11.57 -32.13 12.34
N ALA A 29 12.82 -32.51 12.02
CA ALA A 29 13.36 -32.39 10.66
C ALA A 29 12.56 -33.20 9.62
N ILE A 30 12.08 -34.39 9.99
CA ILE A 30 11.33 -35.27 9.08
C ILE A 30 9.94 -34.68 8.83
N GLN A 31 9.28 -34.21 9.89
CA GLN A 31 7.95 -33.59 9.80
C GLN A 31 7.99 -32.30 8.98
N TYR A 32 8.96 -31.42 9.26
CA TYR A 32 9.24 -30.21 8.49
C TYR A 32 9.38 -30.53 7.00
N THR A 33 10.29 -31.43 6.63
CA THR A 33 10.52 -31.80 5.23
C THR A 33 9.28 -32.45 4.61
N SER A 34 8.54 -33.26 5.35
CA SER A 34 7.32 -33.90 4.86
C SER A 34 6.25 -32.87 4.48
N CYS A 35 6.04 -31.85 5.33
CA CYS A 35 5.12 -30.76 5.02
C CYS A 35 5.56 -29.97 3.77
N LEU A 36 6.85 -29.69 3.62
CA LEU A 36 7.37 -29.03 2.41
C LEU A 36 7.19 -29.89 1.14
N VAL A 37 7.36 -31.21 1.25
CA VAL A 37 7.09 -32.15 0.15
C VAL A 37 5.61 -32.11 -0.23
N ILE A 38 4.69 -32.13 0.74
CA ILE A 38 3.24 -31.97 0.47
C ILE A 38 2.97 -30.67 -0.28
N SER A 39 3.52 -29.54 0.20
CA SER A 39 3.36 -28.24 -0.46
C SER A 39 3.87 -28.25 -1.91
N ARG A 40 5.06 -28.84 -2.14
CA ARG A 40 5.73 -28.77 -3.44
C ARG A 40 5.07 -29.64 -4.51
N TYR A 41 4.39 -30.71 -4.11
CA TYR A 41 3.72 -31.65 -5.01
C TYR A 41 2.19 -31.49 -4.99
N ALA A 42 1.67 -30.37 -4.48
CA ALA A 42 0.23 -30.12 -4.41
C ALA A 42 -0.47 -30.19 -5.79
N GLU A 43 0.17 -29.68 -6.86
CA GLU A 43 -0.33 -29.86 -8.25
C GLU A 43 -0.50 -31.33 -8.64
N TRP A 44 0.46 -32.20 -8.32
CA TRP A 44 0.35 -33.64 -8.59
C TRP A 44 -0.72 -34.30 -7.70
N LEU A 45 -0.82 -33.86 -6.44
CA LEU A 45 -1.85 -34.31 -5.50
C LEU A 45 -3.27 -33.91 -5.93
N ALA A 46 -3.44 -32.83 -6.69
CA ALA A 46 -4.73 -32.44 -7.27
C ALA A 46 -5.19 -33.41 -8.38
N GLY A 47 -4.25 -34.11 -9.03
CA GLY A 47 -4.53 -35.07 -10.09
C GLY A 47 -4.35 -36.52 -9.63
N ALA A 48 -3.24 -37.14 -10.06
CA ALA A 48 -2.95 -38.55 -9.83
C ALA A 48 -2.81 -38.93 -8.35
N GLY A 49 -2.45 -37.97 -7.49
CA GLY A 49 -2.28 -38.17 -6.05
C GLY A 49 -3.54 -37.92 -5.19
N ALA A 50 -4.70 -37.64 -5.77
CA ALA A 50 -5.89 -37.20 -5.01
C ALA A 50 -6.34 -38.19 -3.91
N ALA A 51 -6.11 -39.50 -4.12
CA ALA A 51 -6.44 -40.53 -3.14
C ALA A 51 -5.67 -40.40 -1.81
N TYR A 52 -4.53 -39.71 -1.79
CA TYR A 52 -3.73 -39.51 -0.58
C TYR A 52 -4.13 -38.27 0.23
N LEU A 53 -4.95 -37.36 -0.33
CA LEU A 53 -5.26 -36.08 0.33
C LEU A 53 -5.82 -36.25 1.74
N ALA A 54 -6.74 -37.20 1.93
CA ALA A 54 -7.35 -37.45 3.24
C ALA A 54 -6.30 -37.87 4.29
N SER A 55 -5.40 -38.79 3.96
CA SER A 55 -4.36 -39.24 4.90
C SER A 55 -3.30 -38.17 5.16
N LEU A 56 -2.99 -37.35 4.15
CA LEU A 56 -2.08 -36.20 4.29
C LEU A 56 -2.68 -35.11 5.18
N LEU A 57 -3.98 -34.83 5.08
CA LEU A 57 -4.66 -33.89 5.98
C LEU A 57 -4.63 -34.39 7.43
N THR A 58 -4.87 -35.68 7.67
CA THR A 58 -4.72 -36.27 9.02
C THR A 58 -3.29 -36.16 9.54
N PHE A 59 -2.29 -36.38 8.67
CA PHE A 59 -0.88 -36.22 9.03
C PHE A 59 -0.56 -34.77 9.41
N VAL A 60 -1.03 -33.80 8.64
CA VAL A 60 -0.78 -32.38 8.89
C VAL A 60 -1.48 -31.91 10.19
N ASP A 61 -2.71 -32.36 10.44
CA ASP A 61 -3.45 -32.10 11.68
C ASP A 61 -2.72 -32.66 12.93
N ALA A 62 -2.25 -33.89 12.85
CA ALA A 62 -1.43 -34.47 13.91
C ALA A 62 -0.13 -33.67 14.13
N THR A 63 0.52 -33.24 13.04
CA THR A 63 1.77 -32.48 13.10
C THR A 63 1.59 -31.13 13.79
N VAL A 64 0.53 -30.38 13.45
CA VAL A 64 0.28 -29.07 14.06
C VAL A 64 -0.13 -29.20 15.53
N THR A 65 -0.89 -30.25 15.87
CA THR A 65 -1.28 -30.53 17.25
C THR A 65 -0.05 -30.84 18.12
N MET A 66 0.92 -31.59 17.57
CA MET A 66 2.17 -31.85 18.27
C MET A 66 3.01 -30.59 18.46
N SER A 67 3.02 -29.68 17.49
CA SER A 67 3.76 -28.41 17.59
C SER A 67 3.37 -27.59 18.81
N ALA A 68 2.10 -27.58 19.19
CA ALA A 68 1.59 -26.82 20.33
C ALA A 68 2.27 -27.16 21.69
N THR A 69 2.86 -28.35 21.79
CA THR A 69 3.50 -28.83 23.04
C THR A 69 5.01 -29.02 22.92
N ARG A 70 5.57 -28.90 21.71
CA ARG A 70 6.94 -29.30 21.39
C ARG A 70 7.81 -28.11 20.97
N HIS A 71 8.69 -27.68 21.87
CA HIS A 71 9.63 -26.58 21.57
C HIS A 71 10.55 -26.91 20.39
N ASP A 72 11.01 -28.16 20.27
CA ASP A 72 11.88 -28.59 19.18
C ASP A 72 11.23 -28.50 17.80
N TYR A 73 9.88 -28.47 17.73
CA TYR A 73 9.15 -28.22 16.49
C TYR A 73 9.18 -26.74 16.10
N HIS A 74 9.14 -25.83 17.08
CA HIS A 74 9.27 -24.39 16.84
C HIS A 74 10.68 -24.04 16.36
N ASP A 75 11.73 -24.63 16.97
CA ASP A 75 13.12 -24.42 16.56
C ASP A 75 13.36 -24.84 15.09
N TRP A 76 12.66 -25.88 14.64
CA TRP A 76 12.68 -26.36 13.26
C TRP A 76 11.67 -25.69 12.33
N GLN A 77 10.86 -24.75 12.81
CA GLN A 77 9.80 -24.08 12.03
C GLN A 77 8.78 -25.06 11.43
N VAL A 78 8.47 -26.16 12.15
CA VAL A 78 7.46 -27.14 11.73
C VAL A 78 6.06 -26.50 11.58
N PRO A 79 5.59 -25.62 12.49
CA PRO A 79 4.34 -24.86 12.31
C PRO A 79 4.24 -24.13 10.96
N THR A 80 5.30 -23.40 10.59
CA THR A 80 5.38 -22.69 9.31
C THR A 80 5.36 -23.64 8.11
N ALA A 81 6.04 -24.78 8.21
CA ALA A 81 6.00 -25.80 7.16
C ALA A 81 4.59 -26.42 7.01
N VAL A 82 3.88 -26.64 8.11
CA VAL A 82 2.47 -27.06 8.10
C VAL A 82 1.61 -26.02 7.39
N ALA A 83 1.74 -24.74 7.75
CA ALA A 83 0.99 -23.68 7.09
C ALA A 83 1.30 -23.60 5.58
N ALA A 84 2.56 -23.80 5.18
CA ALA A 84 2.95 -23.87 3.77
C ALA A 84 2.33 -25.09 3.04
N ALA A 85 2.28 -26.25 3.69
CA ALA A 85 1.61 -27.44 3.16
C ALA A 85 0.13 -27.17 2.91
N LEU A 86 -0.59 -26.68 3.92
CA LEU A 86 -2.02 -26.37 3.81
C LEU A 86 -2.29 -25.28 2.77
N ARG A 87 -1.44 -24.24 2.70
CA ARG A 87 -1.50 -23.22 1.66
C ARG A 87 -1.33 -23.83 0.27
N GLY A 88 -0.35 -24.70 0.06
CA GLY A 88 -0.15 -25.39 -1.22
C GLY A 88 -1.37 -26.20 -1.64
N LEU A 89 -1.96 -26.95 -0.69
CA LEU A 89 -3.19 -27.70 -0.92
C LEU A 89 -4.38 -26.78 -1.24
N CYS A 90 -4.50 -25.60 -0.61
CA CYS A 90 -5.53 -24.63 -0.98
C CYS A 90 -5.36 -24.11 -2.42
N LEU A 91 -4.12 -23.91 -2.88
CA LEU A 91 -3.85 -23.36 -4.21
C LEU A 91 -4.16 -24.35 -5.32
N ASP A 92 -3.68 -25.59 -5.18
CA ASP A 92 -3.74 -26.57 -6.27
C ASP A 92 -4.90 -27.58 -6.10
N CYS A 93 -5.31 -27.86 -4.86
CA CYS A 93 -6.33 -28.87 -4.55
C CYS A 93 -7.67 -28.27 -4.11
N TRP A 94 -7.95 -26.99 -4.38
CA TRP A 94 -9.14 -26.27 -3.89
C TRP A 94 -10.46 -27.04 -4.09
N ALA A 95 -10.65 -27.64 -5.27
CA ALA A 95 -11.85 -28.40 -5.61
C ALA A 95 -12.08 -29.63 -4.70
N HIS A 96 -11.01 -30.17 -4.12
CA HIS A 96 -11.05 -31.35 -3.25
C HIS A 96 -11.14 -30.99 -1.78
N VAL A 97 -10.43 -29.95 -1.32
CA VAL A 97 -10.21 -29.69 0.11
C VAL A 97 -10.64 -28.30 0.58
N GLY A 98 -11.07 -27.41 -0.31
CA GLY A 98 -11.27 -25.99 0.01
C GLY A 98 -12.28 -25.73 1.13
N ARG A 99 -13.41 -26.45 1.12
CA ARG A 99 -14.45 -26.34 2.17
C ARG A 99 -13.92 -26.78 3.53
N ASP A 100 -13.27 -27.94 3.57
CA ASP A 100 -12.77 -28.54 4.81
C ASP A 100 -11.64 -27.69 5.40
N LEU A 101 -10.74 -27.16 4.56
CA LEU A 101 -9.67 -26.28 5.00
C LEU A 101 -10.17 -24.92 5.50
N MET A 102 -11.25 -24.37 4.94
CA MET A 102 -11.88 -23.17 5.52
C MET A 102 -12.44 -23.43 6.91
N GLN A 103 -13.14 -24.55 7.11
CA GLN A 103 -13.65 -24.93 8.43
C GLN A 103 -12.51 -25.18 9.43
N TYR A 104 -11.47 -25.89 8.99
CA TYR A 104 -10.29 -26.20 9.79
C TYR A 104 -9.53 -24.94 10.20
N TYR A 105 -9.38 -23.96 9.30
CA TYR A 105 -8.80 -22.66 9.64
C TYR A 105 -9.57 -21.94 10.75
N GLY A 106 -10.91 -22.01 10.76
CA GLY A 106 -11.72 -21.47 11.84
C GLY A 106 -11.42 -22.09 13.21
N GLN A 107 -11.10 -23.39 13.25
CA GLN A 107 -10.68 -24.09 14.47
C GLN A 107 -9.28 -23.66 14.89
N LEU A 108 -8.34 -23.58 13.94
CA LEU A 108 -6.96 -23.17 14.20
C LEU A 108 -6.88 -21.74 14.74
N GLN A 109 -7.72 -20.82 14.24
CA GLN A 109 -7.82 -19.46 14.76
C GLN A 109 -8.17 -19.40 16.25
N ALA A 110 -8.96 -20.35 16.75
CA ALA A 110 -9.39 -20.44 18.13
C ALA A 110 -8.40 -21.20 19.02
N SER A 111 -7.34 -21.77 18.43
CA SER A 111 -6.32 -22.56 19.10
C SER A 111 -4.98 -21.82 19.18
N ASP A 112 -4.11 -22.25 20.10
CA ASP A 112 -2.72 -21.81 20.17
C ASP A 112 -1.76 -22.69 19.33
N ALA A 113 -2.30 -23.49 18.40
CA ALA A 113 -1.50 -24.45 17.62
C ALA A 113 -0.64 -23.78 16.53
N LEU A 114 -1.05 -22.61 16.04
CA LEU A 114 -0.31 -21.77 15.10
C LEU A 114 -0.32 -20.33 15.57
N ASP A 115 0.81 -19.65 15.44
CA ASP A 115 0.86 -18.20 15.64
C ASP A 115 0.13 -17.45 14.51
N VAL A 116 -0.02 -16.13 14.63
CA VAL A 116 -0.80 -15.38 13.63
C VAL A 116 -0.07 -15.35 12.28
N GLU A 117 1.26 -15.35 12.30
CA GLU A 117 2.13 -15.31 11.14
C GLU A 117 1.91 -16.56 10.28
N ASP A 118 1.90 -17.75 10.89
CA ASP A 118 1.64 -19.02 10.22
C ASP A 118 0.16 -19.15 9.80
N GLN A 119 -0.78 -18.69 10.64
CA GLN A 119 -2.20 -18.65 10.27
C GLN A 119 -2.45 -17.84 9.00
N VAL A 120 -1.71 -16.73 8.81
CA VAL A 120 -1.83 -15.86 7.65
C VAL A 120 -1.31 -16.52 6.36
N ILE A 121 -0.31 -17.42 6.46
CA ILE A 121 0.15 -18.23 5.31
C ILE A 121 -0.99 -19.15 4.82
N LEU A 122 -1.68 -19.83 5.74
CA LEU A 122 -2.86 -20.63 5.38
C LEU A 122 -4.00 -19.76 4.83
N LEU A 123 -4.29 -18.64 5.49
CA LEU A 123 -5.32 -17.70 5.05
C LEU A 123 -5.07 -17.18 3.63
N GLU A 124 -3.82 -16.91 3.25
CA GLU A 124 -3.47 -16.54 1.87
C GLU A 124 -3.91 -17.62 0.88
N GLY A 125 -3.63 -18.89 1.20
CA GLY A 125 -4.05 -20.04 0.38
C GLY A 125 -5.57 -20.10 0.23
N ILE A 126 -6.29 -19.93 1.33
CA ILE A 126 -7.75 -19.90 1.35
C ILE A 126 -8.28 -18.75 0.48
N CYS A 127 -7.79 -17.52 0.67
CA CYS A 127 -8.22 -16.35 -0.08
C CYS A 127 -8.03 -16.55 -1.60
N LYS A 128 -6.89 -17.10 -2.01
CA LYS A 128 -6.60 -17.41 -3.42
C LYS A 128 -7.48 -18.53 -3.96
N GLY A 129 -7.67 -19.60 -3.18
CA GLY A 129 -8.56 -20.71 -3.55
C GLY A 129 -10.01 -20.25 -3.74
N VAL A 130 -10.55 -19.46 -2.80
CA VAL A 130 -11.89 -18.83 -2.93
C VAL A 130 -12.00 -18.00 -4.21
N SER A 131 -10.93 -17.29 -4.59
CA SER A 131 -10.92 -16.42 -5.76
C SER A 131 -10.94 -17.17 -7.10
N VAL A 132 -10.49 -18.43 -7.12
CA VAL A 132 -10.47 -19.30 -8.31
C VAL A 132 -11.66 -20.28 -8.32
N GLY A 133 -12.28 -20.51 -7.16
CA GLY A 133 -13.45 -21.35 -7.00
C GLY A 133 -14.75 -20.75 -7.57
N ASP A 134 -15.88 -21.22 -7.04
CA ASP A 134 -17.20 -20.74 -7.45
C ASP A 134 -17.39 -19.25 -7.05
N PRO A 135 -17.62 -18.33 -8.02
CA PRO A 135 -17.86 -16.92 -7.74
C PRO A 135 -19.03 -16.66 -6.78
N HIS A 136 -20.04 -17.54 -6.73
CA HIS A 136 -21.17 -17.41 -5.82
C HIS A 136 -20.79 -17.65 -4.36
N LEU A 137 -19.67 -18.33 -4.10
CA LEU A 137 -19.19 -18.64 -2.76
C LEU A 137 -18.23 -17.57 -2.20
N ILE A 138 -17.79 -16.60 -2.99
CA ILE A 138 -16.86 -15.55 -2.54
C ILE A 138 -17.44 -14.75 -1.38
N VAL A 139 -18.69 -14.28 -1.50
CA VAL A 139 -19.33 -13.46 -0.45
C VAL A 139 -19.53 -14.27 0.84
N PRO A 140 -20.15 -15.47 0.82
CA PRO A 140 -20.26 -16.31 2.02
C PRO A 140 -18.90 -16.65 2.65
N ALA A 141 -17.87 -16.90 1.84
CA ALA A 141 -16.52 -17.19 2.35
C ALA A 141 -15.91 -15.96 3.04
N LEU A 142 -16.03 -14.77 2.45
CA LEU A 142 -15.56 -13.53 3.07
C LEU A 142 -16.28 -13.27 4.40
N GLU A 143 -17.59 -13.45 4.46
CA GLU A 143 -18.38 -13.32 5.70
C GLU A 143 -17.88 -14.30 6.78
N ALA A 144 -17.68 -15.57 6.43
CA ALA A 144 -17.18 -16.60 7.35
C ALA A 144 -15.76 -16.30 7.87
N LEU A 145 -14.88 -15.77 7.02
CA LEU A 145 -13.50 -15.43 7.38
C LEU A 145 -13.43 -14.16 8.25
N VAL A 146 -14.29 -13.18 7.98
CA VAL A 146 -14.25 -11.87 8.66
C VAL A 146 -15.05 -11.84 9.96
N ALA A 147 -16.16 -12.58 10.06
CA ALA A 147 -16.99 -12.61 11.26
C ALA A 147 -16.20 -12.84 12.56
N PRO A 148 -15.33 -13.86 12.69
CA PRO A 148 -14.57 -14.07 13.93
C PRO A 148 -13.55 -12.96 14.19
N ILE A 149 -12.99 -12.34 13.15
CA ILE A 149 -12.07 -11.19 13.27
C ILE A 149 -12.83 -9.99 13.86
N ALA A 150 -13.97 -9.64 13.27
CA ALA A 150 -14.79 -8.51 13.72
C ALA A 150 -15.30 -8.71 15.15
N GLN A 151 -15.70 -9.93 15.51
CA GLN A 151 -16.13 -10.26 16.88
C GLN A 151 -15.02 -10.05 17.91
N ARG A 152 -13.81 -10.55 17.65
CA ARG A 152 -12.66 -10.37 18.55
C ARG A 152 -12.27 -8.91 18.70
N MET A 153 -12.16 -8.17 17.60
CA MET A 153 -11.85 -6.75 17.64
C MET A 153 -12.90 -5.96 18.42
N ASN A 154 -14.21 -6.19 18.17
CA ASN A 154 -15.29 -5.55 18.93
C ASN A 154 -15.25 -5.88 20.42
N GLY A 155 -14.91 -7.13 20.78
CA GLY A 155 -14.74 -7.53 22.19
C GLY A 155 -13.64 -6.74 22.89
N ILE A 156 -12.48 -6.58 22.22
CA ILE A 156 -11.35 -5.78 22.73
C ILE A 156 -11.74 -4.30 22.87
N LEU A 157 -12.39 -3.74 21.84
CA LEU A 157 -12.79 -2.32 21.83
C LEU A 157 -13.85 -2.02 22.91
N THR A 158 -14.75 -2.96 23.18
CA THR A 158 -15.76 -2.82 24.24
C THR A 158 -15.12 -2.88 25.63
N ALA A 159 -14.15 -3.77 25.83
CA ALA A 159 -13.42 -3.90 27.10
C ALA A 159 -12.49 -2.70 27.36
N ALA A 160 -11.94 -2.09 26.30
CA ALA A 160 -11.15 -0.87 26.40
C ALA A 160 -11.96 0.30 26.96
N SER A 161 -13.24 0.41 26.62
CA SER A 161 -14.12 1.47 27.10
C SER A 161 -14.52 1.34 28.57
N SER A 162 -14.33 0.17 29.20
CA SER A 162 -14.78 -0.12 30.57
C SER A 162 -13.65 -0.21 31.60
N THR A 163 -12.39 -0.20 31.17
CA THR A 163 -11.23 -0.37 32.04
C THR A 163 -10.39 0.90 32.12
N ALA A 164 -9.85 1.20 33.31
CA ALA A 164 -9.00 2.39 33.51
C ALA A 164 -7.55 2.19 33.00
N ALA A 165 -7.16 0.94 32.73
CA ALA A 165 -5.83 0.60 32.21
C ALA A 165 -5.82 0.66 30.67
N PRO A 166 -4.68 1.04 30.04
CA PRO A 166 -4.58 1.05 28.59
C PRO A 166 -4.78 -0.37 28.03
N PRO A 167 -5.70 -0.57 27.07
CA PRO A 167 -6.00 -1.88 26.52
C PRO A 167 -4.80 -2.45 25.76
N SER A 168 -4.60 -3.77 25.84
CA SER A 168 -3.58 -4.46 25.04
C SER A 168 -3.94 -4.40 23.55
N ALA A 169 -3.05 -3.83 22.74
CA ALA A 169 -3.21 -3.75 21.29
C ALA A 169 -2.91 -5.08 20.57
N GLY A 170 -2.33 -6.08 21.25
CA GLY A 170 -1.84 -7.30 20.62
C GLY A 170 -2.89 -8.05 19.81
N GLY A 171 -4.11 -8.20 20.34
CA GLY A 171 -5.21 -8.84 19.62
C GLY A 171 -5.63 -8.07 18.37
N ILE A 172 -5.74 -6.74 18.47
CA ILE A 172 -6.06 -5.84 17.34
C ILE A 172 -5.01 -5.96 16.23
N LEU A 173 -3.72 -5.93 16.58
CA LEU A 173 -2.62 -6.03 15.61
C LEU A 173 -2.64 -7.37 14.85
N LYS A 174 -2.93 -8.47 15.55
CA LYS A 174 -3.09 -9.80 14.94
C LYS A 174 -4.27 -9.83 13.97
N ASP A 175 -5.40 -9.25 14.35
CA ASP A 175 -6.61 -9.24 13.53
C ASP A 175 -6.51 -8.27 12.33
N LEU A 176 -5.83 -7.14 12.47
CA LEU A 176 -5.45 -6.28 11.34
C LEU A 176 -4.54 -7.01 10.34
N LEU A 177 -3.62 -7.87 10.81
CA LEU A 177 -2.79 -8.69 9.92
C LEU A 177 -3.64 -9.66 9.07
N ARG A 178 -4.64 -10.30 9.68
CA ARG A 178 -5.59 -11.17 8.96
C ARG A 178 -6.41 -10.38 7.93
N LEU A 179 -6.91 -9.20 8.30
CA LEU A 179 -7.64 -8.33 7.35
C LEU A 179 -6.77 -7.91 6.16
N MET A 180 -5.50 -7.53 6.39
CA MET A 180 -4.57 -7.23 5.30
C MET A 180 -4.42 -8.40 4.33
N CYS A 181 -4.27 -9.63 4.86
CA CYS A 181 -4.16 -10.83 4.05
C CYS A 181 -5.40 -11.05 3.16
N ILE A 182 -6.60 -10.86 3.72
CA ILE A 182 -7.86 -10.98 2.97
C ILE A 182 -7.89 -9.98 1.80
N PHE A 183 -7.61 -8.71 2.05
CA PHE A 183 -7.59 -7.70 0.99
C PHE A 183 -6.44 -7.86 -0.02
N ASP A 184 -5.32 -8.46 0.37
CA ASP A 184 -4.18 -8.69 -0.52
C ASP A 184 -4.39 -9.86 -1.48
N HIS A 185 -5.16 -10.87 -1.07
CA HIS A 185 -5.16 -12.18 -1.73
C HIS A 185 -6.52 -12.64 -2.23
N THR A 186 -7.62 -11.98 -1.83
CA THR A 186 -8.92 -12.22 -2.45
C THR A 186 -9.05 -11.37 -3.71
N SER A 187 -9.33 -12.03 -4.84
CA SER A 187 -9.67 -11.41 -6.12
C SER A 187 -11.10 -11.77 -6.47
N SER A 188 -11.87 -10.79 -6.98
CA SER A 188 -13.25 -11.00 -7.41
C SER A 188 -13.51 -10.13 -8.64
N SER A 189 -14.32 -10.64 -9.57
CA SER A 189 -14.84 -9.86 -10.68
C SER A 189 -16.26 -9.42 -10.35
N SER A 190 -16.64 -8.19 -10.72
CA SER A 190 -17.98 -7.65 -10.49
C SER A 190 -19.04 -8.24 -11.44
N ASN A 191 -18.99 -9.55 -11.73
CA ASN A 191 -19.72 -10.30 -12.77
C ASN A 191 -21.27 -10.13 -12.69
N GLY A 192 -21.79 -8.95 -13.02
CA GLY A 192 -23.22 -8.63 -12.95
C GLY A 192 -23.78 -8.39 -11.55
N GLN A 193 -22.95 -8.38 -10.49
CA GLN A 193 -23.38 -7.95 -9.15
C GLN A 193 -23.48 -6.42 -9.10
N GLN A 194 -24.49 -5.90 -8.37
CA GLN A 194 -24.69 -4.45 -8.19
C GLN A 194 -23.47 -3.77 -7.53
N GLN A 195 -22.73 -4.49 -6.68
CA GLN A 195 -21.58 -3.98 -5.93
C GLN A 195 -20.48 -5.04 -5.83
N HIS A 196 -19.22 -4.60 -5.88
CA HIS A 196 -18.07 -5.48 -5.76
C HIS A 196 -17.95 -6.04 -4.32
N PRO A 197 -17.74 -7.36 -4.10
CA PRO A 197 -17.72 -7.97 -2.76
C PRO A 197 -16.78 -7.30 -1.75
N LEU A 198 -15.54 -6.98 -2.17
CA LEU A 198 -14.58 -6.31 -1.30
C LEU A 198 -14.97 -4.86 -0.95
N VAL A 199 -15.82 -4.20 -1.76
CA VAL A 199 -16.33 -2.87 -1.42
C VAL A 199 -17.41 -2.99 -0.34
N ALA A 200 -18.36 -3.92 -0.51
CA ALA A 200 -19.38 -4.18 0.51
C ALA A 200 -18.75 -4.61 1.86
N LEU A 201 -17.72 -5.47 1.81
CA LEU A 201 -16.94 -5.85 2.98
C LEU A 201 -16.24 -4.64 3.63
N SER A 202 -15.69 -3.74 2.81
CA SER A 202 -15.03 -2.53 3.29
C SER A 202 -16.01 -1.60 4.00
N GLU A 203 -17.21 -1.41 3.45
CA GLU A 203 -18.29 -0.63 4.07
C GLU A 203 -18.71 -1.23 5.42
N GLN A 204 -18.89 -2.56 5.47
CA GLN A 204 -19.24 -3.26 6.70
C GLN A 204 -18.16 -3.12 7.79
N LEU A 205 -16.88 -3.19 7.42
CA LEU A 205 -15.75 -3.08 8.35
C LEU A 205 -15.38 -1.65 8.71
N PHE A 206 -15.84 -0.65 7.95
CA PHE A 206 -15.43 0.73 8.16
C PHE A 206 -15.70 1.27 9.57
N PRO A 207 -16.87 1.05 10.20
CA PRO A 207 -17.12 1.47 11.58
C PRO A 207 -16.16 0.84 12.59
N LEU A 208 -15.73 -0.40 12.34
CA LEU A 208 -14.75 -1.09 13.20
C LEU A 208 -13.38 -0.42 13.13
N PHE A 209 -12.95 0.01 11.93
CA PHE A 209 -11.73 0.79 11.77
C PHE A 209 -11.82 2.16 12.47
N GLN A 210 -12.95 2.86 12.34
CA GLN A 210 -13.17 4.15 13.01
C GLN A 210 -13.07 3.99 14.54
N GLN A 211 -13.75 3.00 15.11
CA GLN A 211 -13.68 2.73 16.54
C GLN A 211 -12.27 2.31 16.98
N THR A 212 -11.57 1.53 16.16
CA THR A 212 -10.17 1.14 16.43
C THR A 212 -9.26 2.36 16.50
N LEU A 213 -9.34 3.27 15.54
CA LEU A 213 -8.54 4.50 15.54
C LEU A 213 -8.96 5.48 16.64
N HIS A 214 -10.23 5.46 17.05
CA HIS A 214 -10.69 6.26 18.19
C HIS A 214 -10.07 5.77 19.51
N VAL A 215 -10.08 4.46 19.77
CA VAL A 215 -9.56 3.87 21.02
C VAL A 215 -8.04 3.81 21.05
N PHE A 216 -7.41 3.43 19.92
CA PHE A 216 -5.98 3.17 19.82
C PHE A 216 -5.23 4.24 19.00
N GLY A 217 -5.81 5.43 18.79
CA GLY A 217 -5.23 6.47 17.94
C GLY A 217 -3.87 7.01 18.39
N SER A 218 -3.48 6.78 19.66
CA SER A 218 -2.15 7.08 20.18
C SER A 218 -1.14 5.93 20.06
N ASN A 219 -1.59 4.73 19.68
CA ASN A 219 -0.73 3.57 19.46
C ASN A 219 -0.25 3.54 18.00
N PHE A 220 1.03 3.86 17.79
CA PHE A 220 1.64 3.94 16.46
C PHE A 220 1.47 2.65 15.64
N ASP A 221 1.70 1.48 16.24
CA ASP A 221 1.62 0.21 15.53
C ASP A 221 0.20 -0.07 15.01
N VAL A 222 -0.83 0.28 15.80
CA VAL A 222 -2.23 0.10 15.41
C VAL A 222 -2.59 1.05 14.26
N VAL A 223 -2.24 2.33 14.38
CA VAL A 223 -2.49 3.34 13.34
C VAL A 223 -1.80 2.96 12.03
N GLU A 224 -0.52 2.55 12.08
CA GLU A 224 0.24 2.09 10.93
C GLU A 224 -0.42 0.86 10.28
N ARG A 225 -0.86 -0.12 11.08
CA ARG A 225 -1.54 -1.33 10.56
C ARG A 225 -2.91 -1.01 9.95
N CYS A 226 -3.70 -0.12 10.54
CA CYS A 226 -4.94 0.37 9.94
C CYS A 226 -4.68 1.05 8.59
N CYS A 227 -3.70 1.96 8.51
CA CYS A 227 -3.33 2.63 7.27
C CYS A 227 -2.82 1.64 6.20
N ARG A 228 -2.11 0.58 6.61
CA ARG A 228 -1.72 -0.50 5.70
C ARG A 228 -2.91 -1.31 5.19
N CYS A 229 -3.92 -1.58 6.01
CA CYS A 229 -5.19 -2.18 5.55
C CYS A 229 -5.84 -1.30 4.48
N PHE A 230 -6.00 0.00 4.73
CA PHE A 230 -6.58 0.94 3.76
C PHE A 230 -5.78 0.97 2.45
N LYS A 231 -4.44 0.98 2.52
CA LYS A 231 -3.60 0.86 1.33
C LYS A 231 -3.90 -0.41 0.52
N ARG A 232 -4.18 -1.55 1.16
CA ARG A 232 -4.54 -2.79 0.44
C ARG A 232 -5.91 -2.64 -0.22
N MET A 233 -6.90 -2.11 0.50
CA MET A 233 -8.24 -1.81 0.00
C MET A 233 -8.22 -0.88 -1.23
N LEU A 234 -7.44 0.20 -1.17
CA LEU A 234 -7.35 1.25 -2.21
C LEU A 234 -6.71 0.77 -3.52
N ARG A 235 -6.16 -0.45 -3.58
CA ARG A 235 -5.67 -1.03 -4.85
C ARG A 235 -6.79 -1.39 -5.80
N LEU A 236 -8.00 -1.62 -5.27
CA LEU A 236 -9.17 -1.94 -6.07
C LEU A 236 -9.78 -0.64 -6.62
N PRO A 237 -9.91 -0.47 -7.96
CA PRO A 237 -10.51 0.74 -8.52
C PRO A 237 -11.95 1.00 -8.06
N ALA A 238 -12.73 -0.06 -7.81
CA ALA A 238 -14.09 0.06 -7.28
C ALA A 238 -14.14 0.67 -5.87
N MET A 239 -13.01 0.75 -5.14
CA MET A 239 -12.92 1.39 -3.84
C MET A 239 -13.03 2.92 -3.89
N VAL A 240 -13.17 3.50 -5.09
CA VAL A 240 -13.40 4.93 -5.29
C VAL A 240 -14.60 5.45 -4.48
N VAL A 241 -15.64 4.62 -4.29
CA VAL A 241 -16.83 4.98 -3.51
C VAL A 241 -16.54 5.21 -2.02
N MET A 242 -15.48 4.60 -1.49
CA MET A 242 -15.05 4.75 -0.10
C MET A 242 -14.13 5.96 0.13
N VAL A 243 -13.61 6.57 -0.95
CA VAL A 243 -12.63 7.66 -0.85
C VAL A 243 -13.15 8.85 -0.04
N PRO A 244 -14.41 9.33 -0.19
CA PRO A 244 -14.91 10.45 0.61
C PRO A 244 -14.89 10.16 2.12
N THR A 245 -15.46 9.02 2.54
CA THR A 245 -15.56 8.65 3.96
C THR A 245 -14.19 8.35 4.55
N LEU A 246 -13.31 7.67 3.81
CA LEU A 246 -11.94 7.42 4.24
C LEU A 246 -11.16 8.74 4.40
N SER A 247 -11.28 9.67 3.45
CA SER A 247 -10.60 10.97 3.51
C SER A 247 -11.03 11.77 4.74
N GLN A 248 -12.34 11.80 5.04
CA GLN A 248 -12.86 12.45 6.23
C GLN A 248 -12.30 11.86 7.53
N MET A 249 -12.26 10.52 7.63
CA MET A 249 -11.70 9.83 8.79
C MET A 249 -10.19 10.10 8.94
N LEU A 250 -9.43 10.13 7.85
CA LEU A 250 -7.99 10.47 7.89
C LEU A 250 -7.78 11.89 8.41
N VAL A 251 -8.57 12.86 7.94
CA VAL A 251 -8.50 14.25 8.43
C VAL A 251 -8.78 14.32 9.93
N GLN A 252 -9.88 13.69 10.38
CA GLN A 252 -10.29 13.73 11.79
C GLN A 252 -9.24 13.06 12.70
N SER A 253 -8.72 11.90 12.28
CA SER A 253 -7.78 11.13 13.08
C SER A 253 -6.41 11.80 13.15
N TYR A 254 -5.94 12.36 12.02
CA TYR A 254 -4.69 13.12 11.98
C TYR A 254 -4.75 14.41 12.79
N ALA A 255 -5.89 15.12 12.76
CA ALA A 255 -6.11 16.30 13.59
C ALA A 255 -6.12 15.99 15.10
N ALA A 256 -6.59 14.80 15.49
CA ALA A 256 -6.61 14.36 16.88
C ALA A 256 -5.24 13.92 17.39
N VAL A 257 -4.56 13.03 16.65
CA VAL A 257 -3.21 12.54 16.96
C VAL A 257 -2.40 12.46 15.65
N PRO A 258 -1.55 13.47 15.36
CA PRO A 258 -0.77 13.48 14.14
C PRO A 258 0.22 12.32 14.07
N GLN A 259 0.13 11.53 12.99
CA GLN A 259 1.06 10.44 12.68
C GLN A 259 1.28 10.35 11.16
N SER A 260 2.52 10.05 10.76
CA SER A 260 2.95 9.98 9.35
C SER A 260 2.13 8.98 8.52
N SER A 261 1.68 7.87 9.11
CA SER A 261 0.87 6.84 8.44
C SER A 261 -0.42 7.38 7.81
N TYR A 262 -1.04 8.41 8.39
CA TYR A 262 -2.23 9.04 7.82
C TYR A 262 -1.93 9.81 6.52
N LEU A 263 -0.80 10.54 6.50
CA LEU A 263 -0.30 11.23 5.30
C LEU A 263 0.06 10.22 4.21
N TYR A 264 0.70 9.12 4.58
CA TYR A 264 0.99 8.01 3.67
C TYR A 264 -0.28 7.41 3.07
N CYS A 265 -1.32 7.20 3.88
CA CYS A 265 -2.61 6.71 3.40
C CYS A 265 -3.26 7.71 2.44
N ALA A 266 -3.25 9.01 2.75
CA ALA A 266 -3.73 10.05 1.85
C ALA A 266 -2.96 10.06 0.51
N ASN A 267 -1.63 9.87 0.54
CA ASN A 267 -0.80 9.73 -0.66
C ASN A 267 -1.24 8.52 -1.51
N GLN A 268 -1.63 7.40 -0.88
CA GLN A 268 -2.20 6.26 -1.61
C GLN A 268 -3.57 6.57 -2.24
N ILE A 269 -4.42 7.38 -1.61
CA ILE A 269 -5.70 7.83 -2.21
C ILE A 269 -5.41 8.59 -3.51
N VAL A 270 -4.55 9.60 -3.45
CA VAL A 270 -4.22 10.42 -4.63
C VAL A 270 -3.58 9.57 -5.72
N LYS A 271 -2.62 8.70 -5.34
CA LYS A 271 -1.95 7.79 -6.28
C LYS A 271 -2.91 6.94 -7.09
N ASN A 272 -3.97 6.40 -6.46
CA ASN A 272 -4.88 5.47 -7.12
C ASN A 272 -6.07 6.16 -7.81
N PHE A 273 -6.53 7.33 -7.32
CA PHE A 273 -7.81 7.91 -7.74
C PHE A 273 -7.71 9.30 -8.39
N ALA A 274 -6.61 10.02 -8.26
CA ALA A 274 -6.49 11.38 -8.81
C ALA A 274 -6.51 11.46 -10.34
N SER A 275 -6.16 10.38 -11.04
CA SER A 275 -6.18 10.29 -12.51
C SER A 275 -7.32 9.44 -13.07
N SER A 276 -8.28 9.04 -12.23
CA SER A 276 -9.43 8.23 -12.64
C SER A 276 -10.45 9.06 -13.46
N ALA A 277 -11.28 8.43 -14.30
CA ALA A 277 -12.31 9.14 -15.07
C ALA A 277 -13.35 9.87 -14.18
N SER A 278 -13.53 9.39 -12.94
CA SER A 278 -14.32 10.00 -11.87
C SER A 278 -13.58 11.05 -11.06
N SER A 279 -12.35 11.43 -11.44
CA SER A 279 -11.52 12.34 -10.65
C SER A 279 -12.18 13.70 -10.44
N ASN A 280 -12.95 14.19 -11.42
CA ASN A 280 -13.61 15.49 -11.34
C ASN A 280 -14.58 15.59 -10.16
N ASP A 281 -15.31 14.51 -9.86
CA ASP A 281 -16.23 14.46 -8.71
C ASP A 281 -15.49 14.35 -7.38
N LEU A 282 -14.25 13.85 -7.41
CA LEU A 282 -13.38 13.73 -6.23
C LEU A 282 -12.56 14.99 -5.96
N ILE A 283 -12.47 15.95 -6.89
CA ILE A 283 -11.67 17.17 -6.71
C ILE A 283 -11.99 17.87 -5.38
N PRO A 284 -13.27 18.12 -4.99
CA PRO A 284 -13.57 18.77 -3.72
C PRO A 284 -13.13 17.96 -2.49
N VAL A 285 -13.23 16.63 -2.57
CA VAL A 285 -12.80 15.72 -1.50
C VAL A 285 -11.28 15.76 -1.35
N LEU A 286 -10.55 15.70 -2.45
CA LEU A 286 -9.09 15.70 -2.48
C LEU A 286 -8.51 17.06 -2.08
N ASP A 287 -9.21 18.16 -2.41
CA ASP A 287 -8.89 19.52 -1.99
C ASP A 287 -9.06 19.69 -0.47
N HIS A 288 -10.20 19.25 0.06
CA HIS A 288 -10.47 19.27 1.50
C HIS A 288 -9.45 18.43 2.27
N LEU A 289 -9.17 17.20 1.80
CA LEU A 289 -8.17 16.31 2.38
C LEU A 289 -6.81 17.00 2.45
N PHE A 290 -6.32 17.56 1.33
CA PHE A 290 -5.01 18.20 1.28
C PHE A 290 -4.93 19.42 2.20
N THR A 291 -5.96 20.27 2.17
CA THR A 291 -5.99 21.50 2.95
C THR A 291 -5.97 21.22 4.44
N GLN A 292 -6.79 20.27 4.92
CA GLN A 292 -6.88 19.95 6.35
C GLN A 292 -5.63 19.24 6.87
N LEU A 293 -5.07 18.30 6.09
CA LEU A 293 -3.81 17.65 6.45
C LEU A 293 -2.67 18.68 6.49
N SER A 294 -2.60 19.58 5.52
CA SER A 294 -1.60 20.66 5.49
C SER A 294 -1.69 21.57 6.72
N HIS A 295 -2.89 22.03 7.05
CA HIS A 295 -3.12 22.87 8.24
C HIS A 295 -2.66 22.18 9.53
N THR A 296 -3.03 20.91 9.69
CA THR A 296 -2.62 20.12 10.86
C THR A 296 -1.10 19.94 10.90
N THR A 297 -0.49 19.60 9.76
CA THR A 297 0.97 19.48 9.67
C THR A 297 1.67 20.78 10.03
N PHE A 298 1.25 21.94 9.51
CA PHE A 298 1.90 23.21 9.89
C PHE A 298 1.78 23.52 11.38
N THR A 299 0.67 23.12 12.00
CA THR A 299 0.51 23.26 13.45
C THR A 299 1.56 22.42 14.19
N VAL A 300 1.76 21.16 13.80
CA VAL A 300 2.79 20.27 14.35
C VAL A 300 4.19 20.86 14.15
N LEU A 301 4.50 21.31 12.93
CA LEU A 301 5.81 21.82 12.58
C LEU A 301 6.14 23.17 13.23
N SER A 302 5.13 23.99 13.53
CA SER A 302 5.31 25.22 14.31
C SER A 302 5.74 24.95 15.76
N GLN A 303 5.46 23.76 16.28
CA GLN A 303 5.84 23.35 17.64
C GLN A 303 7.27 22.79 17.66
N SER A 304 7.61 21.89 16.72
CA SER A 304 8.98 21.39 16.54
C SER A 304 9.14 20.65 15.21
N LEU A 305 10.12 21.06 14.41
CA LEU A 305 10.54 20.34 13.19
C LEU A 305 11.42 19.13 13.50
N VAL A 306 12.14 19.15 14.63
CA VAL A 306 13.15 18.14 14.98
C VAL A 306 12.50 16.89 15.57
N ASP A 307 11.36 17.06 16.25
CA ASP A 307 10.70 15.97 16.99
C ASP A 307 9.80 15.09 16.09
N HIS A 308 9.52 15.53 14.86
CA HIS A 308 8.61 14.84 13.93
C HIS A 308 9.16 14.69 12.50
N PRO A 309 10.38 14.14 12.31
CA PRO A 309 11.03 14.05 10.99
C PRO A 309 10.26 13.16 10.00
N ASP A 310 9.57 12.13 10.49
CA ASP A 310 8.76 11.20 9.70
C ASP A 310 7.49 11.87 9.14
N ILE A 311 6.83 12.72 9.93
CA ILE A 311 5.68 13.52 9.48
C ILE A 311 6.11 14.52 8.40
N VAL A 312 7.26 15.18 8.58
CA VAL A 312 7.80 16.12 7.60
C VAL A 312 8.04 15.41 6.27
N GLU A 313 8.77 14.29 6.30
CA GLU A 313 9.10 13.51 5.11
C GLU A 313 7.84 13.05 4.37
N GLU A 314 6.90 12.42 5.08
CA GLU A 314 5.69 11.90 4.45
C GLU A 314 4.76 13.01 3.95
N TYR A 315 4.73 14.16 4.62
CA TYR A 315 4.00 15.33 4.13
C TYR A 315 4.57 15.82 2.81
N PHE A 316 5.89 15.89 2.64
CA PHE A 316 6.47 16.29 1.37
C PHE A 316 6.30 15.23 0.27
N TYR A 317 6.25 13.93 0.59
CA TYR A 317 5.82 12.91 -0.38
C TYR A 317 4.35 13.11 -0.80
N LEU A 318 3.49 13.55 0.11
CA LEU A 318 2.11 13.91 -0.21
C LEU A 318 2.06 15.15 -1.13
N VAL A 319 2.78 16.22 -0.78
CA VAL A 319 2.87 17.44 -1.61
C VAL A 319 3.39 17.12 -3.00
N GLU A 320 4.45 16.30 -3.12
CA GLU A 320 4.94 15.78 -4.41
C GLU A 320 3.83 15.17 -5.24
N ARG A 321 3.05 14.26 -4.64
CA ARG A 321 1.96 13.56 -5.31
C ARG A 321 0.89 14.52 -5.80
N TYR A 322 0.52 15.50 -4.97
CA TYR A 322 -0.51 16.49 -5.28
C TYR A 322 -0.06 17.43 -6.41
N VAL A 323 1.18 17.91 -6.40
CA VAL A 323 1.75 18.67 -7.53
C VAL A 323 1.78 17.82 -8.80
N ARG A 324 2.18 16.54 -8.64
CA ARG A 324 2.06 15.41 -9.56
C ARG A 324 0.74 15.39 -10.34
N SER A 325 -0.30 15.14 -9.56
CA SER A 325 -1.56 14.58 -10.05
C SER A 325 -2.70 15.61 -10.07
N LEU A 326 -2.62 16.64 -9.23
CA LEU A 326 -3.66 17.65 -9.00
C LEU A 326 -3.05 19.07 -8.92
N PRO A 327 -2.29 19.53 -9.93
CA PRO A 327 -1.61 20.82 -9.88
C PRO A 327 -2.58 21.98 -9.70
N GLY A 328 -3.82 21.86 -10.20
CA GLY A 328 -4.85 22.89 -10.02
C GLY A 328 -5.25 23.16 -8.57
N LEU A 329 -5.17 22.16 -7.69
CA LEU A 329 -5.48 22.29 -6.26
C LEU A 329 -4.26 22.75 -5.45
N THR A 330 -3.08 22.34 -5.89
CA THR A 330 -1.86 22.43 -5.07
C THR A 330 -1.19 23.79 -5.16
N VAL A 331 -1.25 24.43 -6.34
CA VAL A 331 -0.53 25.69 -6.59
C VAL A 331 -0.97 26.86 -5.69
N PRO A 332 -2.27 27.07 -5.41
CA PRO A 332 -2.69 28.15 -4.50
C PRO A 332 -2.17 28.01 -3.06
N LEU A 333 -1.89 26.78 -2.61
CA LEU A 333 -1.48 26.48 -1.23
C LEU A 333 0.04 26.44 -1.03
N LEU A 334 0.82 26.38 -2.12
CA LEU A 334 2.28 26.32 -2.08
C LEU A 334 2.98 27.51 -1.41
N PRO A 335 2.50 28.77 -1.51
CA PRO A 335 3.08 29.87 -0.72
C PRO A 335 3.03 29.62 0.78
N SER A 336 1.88 29.16 1.29
CA SER A 336 1.71 28.88 2.72
C SER A 336 2.55 27.69 3.18
N ILE A 337 2.62 26.62 2.35
CA ILE A 337 3.51 25.46 2.57
C ILE A 337 4.96 25.94 2.69
N LEU A 338 5.38 26.81 1.76
CA LEU A 338 6.76 27.25 1.64
C LEU A 338 7.15 28.36 2.63
N GLN A 339 6.20 29.05 3.27
CA GLN A 339 6.51 30.05 4.31
C GLN A 339 6.62 29.44 5.70
N THR A 340 5.77 28.46 6.01
CA THR A 340 5.65 27.92 7.38
C THR A 340 6.63 26.79 7.70
N THR A 341 7.27 26.18 6.69
CA THR A 341 7.97 24.88 6.83
C THR A 341 9.48 24.92 6.54
N VAL A 342 10.03 26.06 6.13
CA VAL A 342 11.07 26.05 5.08
C VAL A 342 12.44 26.63 5.43
N GLU A 343 12.71 27.28 6.56
CA GLU A 343 14.12 27.70 6.75
C GLU A 343 15.04 26.51 7.07
N ALA A 344 14.63 25.59 7.95
CA ALA A 344 15.50 24.48 8.36
C ALA A 344 15.44 23.27 7.39
N TRP A 345 14.25 22.82 6.98
CA TRP A 345 14.11 21.60 6.17
C TRP A 345 14.47 21.80 4.70
N VAL A 346 14.09 22.94 4.11
CA VAL A 346 14.44 23.25 2.72
C VAL A 346 15.95 23.46 2.57
N THR A 347 16.67 23.88 3.61
CA THR A 347 18.14 23.81 3.64
C THR A 347 18.68 22.36 3.54
N SER A 348 17.96 21.35 4.07
CA SER A 348 18.38 19.94 4.06
C SER A 348 17.88 19.09 2.86
N GLN A 349 16.69 19.39 2.32
CA GLN A 349 15.98 18.56 1.31
C GLN A 349 15.40 19.40 0.14
N GLY A 350 15.68 20.71 0.09
CA GLY A 350 15.17 21.65 -0.91
C GLY A 350 15.51 21.29 -2.36
N GLN A 351 16.61 20.55 -2.57
CA GLN A 351 16.98 20.00 -3.87
C GLN A 351 15.93 19.02 -4.41
N GLN A 352 15.42 18.11 -3.57
CA GLN A 352 14.48 17.08 -3.99
C GLN A 352 13.08 17.66 -4.23
N LEU A 353 12.66 18.62 -3.41
CA LEU A 353 11.43 19.38 -3.61
C LEU A 353 11.51 20.19 -4.91
N THR A 354 12.60 20.94 -5.12
CA THR A 354 12.79 21.76 -6.34
C THR A 354 12.82 20.89 -7.59
N ARG A 355 13.50 19.73 -7.57
CA ARG A 355 13.51 18.75 -8.65
C ARG A 355 12.11 18.21 -8.97
N THR A 356 11.35 17.89 -7.93
CA THR A 356 9.98 17.38 -8.03
C THR A 356 9.02 18.42 -8.59
N LEU A 357 9.08 19.64 -8.07
CA LEU A 357 8.30 20.78 -8.53
C LEU A 357 8.60 21.03 -10.00
N LEU A 358 9.87 21.16 -10.39
CA LEU A 358 10.28 21.32 -11.79
C LEU A 358 9.83 20.14 -12.69
N GLY A 359 9.91 18.90 -12.20
CA GLY A 359 9.49 17.69 -12.92
C GLY A 359 7.99 17.60 -13.17
N GLY A 360 7.14 17.89 -12.18
CA GLY A 360 5.68 17.91 -12.32
C GLY A 360 5.18 19.10 -13.15
N VAL A 361 5.79 20.27 -12.93
CA VAL A 361 5.44 21.56 -13.55
C VAL A 361 5.80 21.61 -15.04
N MET A 362 6.91 20.99 -15.45
CA MET A 362 7.36 21.04 -16.84
C MET A 362 7.06 19.77 -17.64
N GLY A 363 6.76 18.64 -16.99
CA GLY A 363 6.50 17.35 -17.63
C GLY A 363 5.07 17.16 -18.17
N HIS A 364 4.05 17.70 -17.48
CA HIS A 364 2.67 17.22 -17.65
C HIS A 364 1.56 18.30 -17.69
N LEU A 365 1.89 19.59 -17.71
CA LEU A 365 0.88 20.67 -17.67
C LEU A 365 0.44 21.17 -19.06
N SER A 366 -0.88 21.20 -19.28
CA SER A 366 -1.55 21.83 -20.43
C SER A 366 -1.18 23.32 -20.56
N PRO A 367 -1.05 23.88 -21.79
CA PRO A 367 -0.76 25.30 -22.02
C PRO A 367 -1.65 26.27 -21.24
N SER A 368 -2.91 25.90 -21.00
CA SER A 368 -3.91 26.75 -20.33
C SER A 368 -3.66 27.01 -18.84
N ARG A 369 -2.75 26.28 -18.17
CA ARG A 369 -2.47 26.44 -16.73
C ARG A 369 -1.15 27.15 -16.40
N VAL A 370 -0.36 27.51 -17.41
CA VAL A 370 0.83 28.36 -17.21
C VAL A 370 0.44 29.82 -17.01
N ASP A 371 -0.75 30.20 -17.50
CA ASP A 371 -1.23 31.59 -17.58
C ASP A 371 -2.26 31.99 -16.50
N ALA A 372 -2.65 31.08 -15.60
CA ALA A 372 -3.56 31.41 -14.50
C ALA A 372 -2.81 32.07 -13.32
N ASP A 373 -3.25 33.25 -12.90
CA ASP A 373 -2.83 33.87 -11.64
C ASP A 373 -3.32 33.02 -10.45
N TYR A 374 -2.45 32.84 -9.44
CA TYR A 374 -2.64 31.94 -8.28
C TYR A 374 -3.14 30.55 -8.70
N GLY A 375 -2.22 29.69 -9.14
CA GLY A 375 -2.60 28.40 -9.72
C GLY A 375 -1.63 27.85 -10.78
N SER A 376 -0.69 28.68 -11.26
CA SER A 376 0.30 28.32 -12.28
C SER A 376 1.67 27.90 -11.72
N CYS A 377 2.38 27.05 -12.48
CA CYS A 377 3.81 26.71 -12.39
C CYS A 377 4.71 27.83 -11.85
N ALA A 378 4.41 29.04 -12.30
CA ALA A 378 5.17 30.23 -12.06
C ALA A 378 4.98 30.73 -10.61
N GLY A 379 3.77 30.64 -10.04
CA GLY A 379 3.50 31.00 -8.64
C GLY A 379 4.21 30.10 -7.62
N VAL A 380 4.35 28.80 -7.93
CA VAL A 380 5.12 27.85 -7.10
C VAL A 380 6.60 28.20 -7.06
N LEU A 381 7.16 28.42 -8.26
CA LEU A 381 8.57 28.74 -8.40
C LEU A 381 8.87 30.14 -7.81
N VAL A 382 7.91 31.08 -7.83
CA VAL A 382 8.01 32.38 -7.12
C VAL A 382 8.09 32.18 -5.60
N CYS A 383 7.40 31.19 -5.03
CA CYS A 383 7.54 30.92 -3.60
C CYS A 383 8.95 30.42 -3.24
N LEU A 384 9.66 29.78 -4.17
CA LEU A 384 11.07 29.40 -4.00
C LEU A 384 12.02 30.62 -4.05
N THR A 385 11.58 31.79 -4.52
CA THR A 385 12.42 33.01 -4.48
C THR A 385 12.50 33.61 -3.07
N GLN A 386 11.73 33.09 -2.11
CA GLN A 386 11.90 33.43 -0.69
C GLN A 386 13.14 32.75 -0.09
N VAL A 387 13.73 31.78 -0.79
CA VAL A 387 15.00 31.14 -0.45
C VAL A 387 16.15 32.03 -0.96
N PRO A 388 17.27 32.18 -0.21
CA PRO A 388 18.44 32.91 -0.67
C PRO A 388 18.87 32.48 -2.09
N GLY A 389 19.07 33.46 -2.99
CA GLY A 389 19.26 33.20 -4.42
C GLY A 389 20.45 32.30 -4.78
N ALA A 390 21.45 32.20 -3.91
CA ALA A 390 22.57 31.26 -4.08
C ALA A 390 22.12 29.79 -3.92
N THR A 391 21.28 29.51 -2.92
CA THR A 391 20.77 28.17 -2.62
C THR A 391 19.75 27.72 -3.67
N LEU A 392 18.87 28.62 -4.10
CA LEU A 392 17.93 28.36 -5.20
C LEU A 392 18.67 28.01 -6.50
N ARG A 393 19.76 28.74 -6.81
CA ARG A 393 20.61 28.47 -7.97
C ARG A 393 21.15 27.04 -7.92
N GLU A 394 21.71 26.65 -6.78
CA GLU A 394 22.31 25.32 -6.60
C GLU A 394 21.27 24.20 -6.78
N TRP A 395 20.05 24.37 -6.26
CA TRP A 395 18.99 23.37 -6.38
C TRP A 395 18.40 23.25 -7.78
N VAL A 396 18.13 24.39 -8.42
CA VAL A 396 17.63 24.40 -9.79
C VAL A 396 18.69 23.82 -10.73
N GLN A 397 19.96 24.16 -10.52
CA GLN A 397 21.06 23.60 -11.30
C GLN A 397 21.17 22.09 -11.09
N ALA A 398 21.19 21.61 -9.84
CA ALA A 398 21.20 20.17 -9.53
C ALA A 398 20.00 19.41 -10.11
N ALA A 399 18.81 20.02 -10.12
CA ALA A 399 17.61 19.44 -10.71
C ALA A 399 17.68 19.34 -12.24
N LEU A 400 18.32 20.32 -12.91
CA LEU A 400 18.47 20.37 -14.36
C LEU A 400 19.64 19.53 -14.89
N THR A 401 20.60 19.17 -14.02
CA THR A 401 21.80 18.36 -14.34
C THR A 401 21.75 16.94 -13.78
N GLY A 402 20.71 16.55 -13.05
CA GLY A 402 20.70 15.35 -12.20
C GLY A 402 20.37 14.03 -12.92
N THR A 403 21.38 13.16 -13.03
CA THR A 403 21.30 11.70 -13.28
C THR A 403 20.37 11.00 -12.27
N GLY A 404 19.32 10.29 -12.72
CA GLY A 404 18.49 9.40 -11.87
C GLY A 404 16.97 9.44 -12.13
N THR A 405 16.44 8.29 -12.60
CA THR A 405 15.05 7.84 -12.81
C THR A 405 13.98 8.77 -13.44
N ALA A 406 13.52 8.34 -14.61
CA ALA A 406 12.25 8.58 -15.35
C ALA A 406 11.40 9.82 -15.00
N GLY A 407 11.77 10.97 -15.57
CA GLY A 407 10.91 12.14 -15.77
C GLY A 407 11.28 12.86 -17.07
N LEU A 408 10.46 13.80 -17.56
CA LEU A 408 10.69 14.49 -18.84
C LEU A 408 12.09 15.14 -18.90
N PHE A 409 12.65 15.63 -17.79
CA PHE A 409 14.02 16.15 -17.75
C PHE A 409 15.09 15.07 -17.86
N ALA A 410 14.91 13.91 -17.23
CA ALA A 410 15.81 12.77 -17.45
C ALA A 410 15.76 12.31 -18.92
N VAL A 411 14.59 12.39 -19.56
CA VAL A 411 14.43 12.08 -21.00
C VAL A 411 15.04 13.17 -21.89
N LEU A 412 14.78 14.45 -21.63
CA LEU A 412 15.32 15.58 -22.40
C LEU A 412 16.83 15.75 -22.22
N ASP A 413 17.36 15.40 -21.05
CA ASP A 413 18.79 15.41 -20.74
C ASP A 413 19.51 14.18 -21.31
N ALA A 414 18.95 12.98 -21.13
CA ALA A 414 19.50 11.76 -21.76
C ALA A 414 19.47 11.80 -23.30
N THR A 415 18.53 12.56 -23.88
CA THR A 415 18.46 12.80 -25.33
C THR A 415 19.24 14.04 -25.79
N GLY A 416 19.82 14.82 -24.87
CA GLY A 416 20.57 16.04 -25.19
C GLY A 416 19.76 17.13 -25.89
N ARG A 417 18.42 17.09 -25.81
CA ARG A 417 17.53 17.95 -26.60
C ARG A 417 17.53 19.39 -26.10
N VAL A 418 17.70 19.63 -24.80
CA VAL A 418 17.85 20.99 -24.25
C VAL A 418 19.32 21.29 -24.07
N ALA A 419 19.81 22.34 -24.73
CA ALA A 419 21.23 22.65 -24.74
C ALA A 419 21.69 23.12 -23.35
N PRO A 420 22.94 22.84 -22.94
CA PRO A 420 23.47 23.25 -21.64
C PRO A 420 23.36 24.77 -21.43
N GLU A 421 23.55 25.54 -22.51
CA GLU A 421 23.40 26.99 -22.55
C GLU A 421 21.96 27.46 -22.26
N ASP A 422 20.94 26.77 -22.78
CA ASP A 422 19.54 27.08 -22.50
C ASP A 422 19.17 26.78 -21.04
N LYS A 423 19.74 25.72 -20.47
CA LYS A 423 19.58 25.39 -19.04
C LYS A 423 20.26 26.44 -18.17
N ALA A 424 21.48 26.84 -18.52
CA ALA A 424 22.22 27.88 -17.80
C ALA A 424 21.51 29.24 -17.89
N ALA A 425 21.00 29.61 -19.07
CA ALA A 425 20.21 30.82 -19.27
C ALA A 425 18.91 30.80 -18.45
N PHE A 426 18.23 29.66 -18.37
CA PHE A 426 17.05 29.52 -17.53
C PHE A 426 17.36 29.68 -16.03
N VAL A 427 18.40 29.02 -15.52
CA VAL A 427 18.86 29.17 -14.13
C VAL A 427 19.21 30.63 -13.84
N GLN A 428 19.94 31.28 -14.74
CA GLN A 428 20.33 32.67 -14.58
C GLN A 428 19.11 33.59 -14.54
N ASN A 429 18.19 33.44 -15.50
CA ASN A 429 16.97 34.25 -15.59
C ASN A 429 16.03 34.04 -14.39
N LEU A 430 16.02 32.85 -13.79
CA LEU A 430 15.30 32.57 -12.55
C LEU A 430 15.91 33.32 -11.36
N VAL A 431 17.23 33.25 -11.20
CA VAL A 431 17.94 33.80 -10.04
C VAL A 431 18.05 35.33 -10.09
N THR A 432 18.10 35.92 -11.28
CA THR A 432 18.19 37.37 -11.47
C THR A 432 16.84 38.05 -11.70
N ALA A 433 15.74 37.34 -11.52
CA ALA A 433 14.42 37.93 -11.71
C ALA A 433 14.18 39.05 -10.67
N ALA A 434 14.00 40.28 -11.15
CA ALA A 434 13.83 41.46 -10.30
C ALA A 434 12.46 41.52 -9.62
N ASP A 435 11.46 40.86 -10.19
CA ASP A 435 10.10 40.79 -9.68
C ASP A 435 9.45 39.47 -10.10
N GLU A 436 8.31 39.18 -9.49
CA GLU A 436 7.49 38.01 -9.81
C GLU A 436 7.19 37.93 -11.32
N ALA A 437 6.89 39.04 -11.99
CA ALA A 437 6.57 39.04 -13.42
C ALA A 437 7.75 38.61 -14.30
N ALA A 438 8.98 39.03 -13.99
CA ALA A 438 10.22 38.61 -14.63
C ALA A 438 10.49 37.13 -14.39
N PHE A 439 10.27 36.67 -13.16
CA PHE A 439 10.43 35.29 -12.78
C PHE A 439 9.48 34.37 -13.56
N ARG A 440 8.19 34.74 -13.61
CA ARG A 440 7.17 34.01 -14.37
C ARG A 440 7.49 33.98 -15.88
N ARG A 441 8.09 35.05 -16.43
CA ARG A 441 8.57 35.09 -17.82
C ARG A 441 9.66 34.05 -18.11
N ALA A 442 10.64 33.90 -17.21
CA ALA A 442 11.72 32.93 -17.36
C ALA A 442 11.19 31.49 -17.42
N VAL A 443 10.28 31.13 -16.51
CA VAL A 443 9.59 29.82 -16.47
C VAL A 443 8.80 29.57 -17.75
N ARG A 444 8.05 30.56 -18.24
CA ARG A 444 7.29 30.46 -19.50
C ARG A 444 8.19 30.17 -20.69
N GLN A 445 9.27 30.92 -20.84
CA GLN A 445 10.19 30.78 -21.97
C GLN A 445 10.83 29.40 -22.00
N PHE A 446 11.29 28.93 -20.84
CA PHE A 446 11.95 27.63 -20.75
C PHE A 446 11.00 26.44 -20.92
N SER A 447 9.79 26.51 -20.36
CA SER A 447 8.74 25.50 -20.58
C SER A 447 8.35 25.40 -22.06
N LYS A 448 8.28 26.54 -22.77
CA LYS A 448 8.03 26.57 -24.22
C LYS A 448 9.17 25.92 -25.01
N LEU A 449 10.41 26.20 -24.63
CA LEU A 449 11.62 25.62 -25.24
C LEU A 449 11.66 24.09 -25.05
N CYS A 450 11.41 23.59 -23.84
CA CYS A 450 11.37 22.16 -23.56
C CYS A 450 10.31 21.45 -24.41
N ARG A 451 9.13 22.04 -24.59
CA ARG A 451 8.05 21.48 -25.42
C ARG A 451 8.37 21.50 -26.90
N GLN A 452 8.89 22.61 -27.43
CA GLN A 452 9.32 22.68 -28.83
C GLN A 452 10.32 21.58 -29.19
N ARG A 453 11.19 21.23 -28.24
CA ARG A 453 12.20 20.18 -28.43
C ARG A 453 11.71 18.78 -28.05
N ALA A 454 10.60 18.66 -27.30
CA ALA A 454 9.92 17.39 -27.05
C ALA A 454 9.07 16.93 -28.26
N VAL A 455 8.52 17.85 -29.05
CA VAL A 455 7.59 17.59 -30.19
C VAL A 455 8.27 17.01 -31.44
N VAL A 456 9.61 16.96 -31.50
CA VAL A 456 10.32 16.20 -32.55
C VAL A 456 10.34 14.71 -32.15
N VAL A 457 9.20 14.05 -32.33
CA VAL A 457 9.03 12.58 -32.42
C VAL A 457 8.03 12.31 -33.53
#